data_AF-A0A931TFY2-F1
#
_entry.id   AF-A0A931TFY2-F1
#
_cell.length_a   1.000
_cell.length_b   1.000
_cell.length_c   1.000
_cell.angle_alpha   90.00
_cell.angle_beta   90.00
_cell.angle_gamma   90.00
#
_symmetry.space_group_name_H-M   'P 1'
#
loop_
_entity.id
_entity.type
_entity.pdbx_description
1 polymer ?
#
loop_
_entity_poly.entity_id
_entity_poly.type
_entity_poly.pdbx_seq_one_letter_code
_entity_poly.pdbx_strand_id
1 'polypeptide(L)'
;MRRYAEVAGRLLAVFVLLGPLAAAENALAADPVEGIYRCASYNVSGGGGSCRTFQPLILQPDGTYQHSSTRGVWRVQDGRLHLSESRLWGPGEILGPDTVRFEYEYRGWRHTVTWVCAECAQRPTPRLPSTGPSASPGESFVGVSLSLEFGIPAGGVSSFVIVPADAAHRYTHNAPLPDGAVQGVAWETSATAVGLATGRNKLRTGRKYVVFLSWPRESIPVAVLDLPVVNDDYTTTLRATLDGHSVLASVRVSQGQPIPPSIEPPRRDAGPSSWAATPVPEAPPYPREAPQPGPPPQAASPAPEGAGGASGSADDFVGALRKLWRGVEELGRLNSKERDGGTWTSPPASPPPAPVPYPTAPVPYPTPAPAAGGPPGPYSPPYPADVSSAPSAQPADYPAPSGIPPSGVGSAGAGQPAAPRCHPLIPKYSQPGCVE
;
A
#
# COMPACT_ATOMS: atom_id res chain seq x y z
N MET A 1 41.43 -40.59 -29.48
CA MET A 1 41.68 -39.27 -28.87
C MET A 1 41.56 -38.09 -29.83
N ARG A 2 42.02 -38.15 -31.09
CA ARG A 2 41.91 -37.02 -32.04
C ARG A 2 40.48 -36.56 -32.40
N ARG A 3 39.46 -37.42 -32.31
CA ARG A 3 38.06 -37.06 -32.65
C ARG A 3 37.27 -36.36 -31.54
N TYR A 4 37.81 -36.27 -30.32
CA TYR A 4 37.14 -35.55 -29.20
C TYR A 4 37.54 -34.07 -29.12
N ALA A 5 38.64 -33.66 -29.77
CA ALA A 5 39.11 -32.27 -29.75
C ALA A 5 38.34 -31.34 -30.71
N GLU A 6 37.81 -31.85 -31.83
CA GLU A 6 37.05 -31.02 -32.79
C GLU A 6 35.61 -30.74 -32.36
N VAL A 7 34.98 -31.63 -31.59
CA VAL A 7 33.60 -31.43 -31.12
C VAL A 7 33.53 -30.41 -29.98
N ALA A 8 34.55 -30.37 -29.10
CA ALA A 8 34.65 -29.38 -28.04
C ALA A 8 34.89 -27.94 -28.57
N GLY A 9 35.61 -27.79 -29.68
CA GLY A 9 35.87 -26.48 -30.29
C GLY A 9 34.65 -25.84 -30.96
N ARG A 10 33.75 -26.63 -31.55
CA ARG A 10 32.53 -26.11 -32.20
C ARG A 10 31.40 -25.79 -31.23
N LEU A 11 31.35 -26.43 -30.06
CA LEU A 11 30.38 -26.11 -29.01
C LEU A 11 30.72 -24.82 -28.25
N LEU A 12 32.00 -24.44 -28.17
CA LEU A 12 32.43 -23.17 -27.57
C LEU A 12 32.22 -21.97 -28.52
N ALA A 13 32.23 -22.16 -29.84
CA ALA A 13 32.04 -21.08 -30.81
C ALA A 13 30.57 -20.64 -30.99
N VAL A 14 29.59 -21.48 -30.63
CA VAL A 14 28.16 -21.12 -30.73
C VAL A 14 27.68 -20.33 -29.51
N PHE A 15 28.32 -20.48 -28.34
CA PHE A 15 27.97 -19.72 -27.14
C PHE A 15 28.51 -18.28 -27.11
N VAL A 16 29.42 -17.91 -28.02
CA VAL A 16 29.97 -16.54 -28.12
C VAL A 16 29.15 -15.64 -29.06
N LEU A 17 28.29 -16.22 -29.92
CA LEU A 17 27.46 -15.48 -30.88
C LEU A 17 25.98 -15.34 -30.48
N LEU A 18 25.55 -16.00 -29.41
CA LEU A 18 24.29 -15.73 -28.71
C LEU A 18 24.57 -14.79 -27.53
N GLY A 19 25.19 -13.65 -27.83
CA GLY A 19 25.28 -12.54 -26.89
C GLY A 19 23.87 -12.19 -26.39
N PRO A 20 23.70 -11.94 -25.09
CA PRO A 20 22.38 -11.73 -24.53
C PRO A 20 21.86 -10.40 -25.07
N LEU A 21 20.96 -10.47 -26.04
CA LEU A 21 19.91 -9.48 -26.27
C LEU A 21 18.91 -9.52 -25.09
N ALA A 22 19.42 -9.54 -23.86
CA ALA A 22 18.73 -8.97 -22.73
C ALA A 22 18.98 -7.46 -22.87
N ALA A 23 18.28 -6.85 -23.83
CA ALA A 23 18.02 -5.44 -23.76
C ALA A 23 17.38 -5.22 -22.40
N ALA A 24 18.18 -4.76 -21.46
CA ALA A 24 17.67 -4.09 -20.30
C ALA A 24 16.80 -2.98 -20.89
N GLU A 25 15.48 -3.21 -20.91
CA GLU A 25 14.52 -2.15 -20.70
C GLU A 25 14.89 -1.55 -19.34
N ASN A 26 15.95 -0.74 -19.35
CA ASN A 26 16.10 0.37 -18.44
C ASN A 26 14.90 1.23 -18.78
N ALA A 27 13.75 0.87 -18.21
CA ALA A 27 12.69 1.81 -17.97
C ALA A 27 13.42 3.02 -17.40
N LEU A 28 13.49 4.09 -18.20
CA LEU A 28 13.99 5.38 -17.75
C LEU A 28 13.13 5.72 -16.54
N ALA A 29 13.65 5.35 -15.37
CA ALA A 29 12.99 5.59 -14.11
C ALA A 29 12.79 7.10 -14.08
N ALA A 30 11.53 7.52 -14.14
CA ALA A 30 11.22 8.93 -14.19
C ALA A 30 11.88 9.59 -12.98
N ASP A 31 12.59 10.69 -13.20
CA ASP A 31 13.13 11.46 -12.08
C ASP A 31 11.96 11.96 -11.22
N PRO A 32 12.10 11.94 -9.88
CA PRO A 32 11.07 12.44 -9.00
C PRO A 32 10.95 13.96 -9.22
N VAL A 33 9.72 14.44 -9.34
CA VAL A 33 9.45 15.86 -9.58
C VAL A 33 9.67 16.66 -8.30
N GLU A 34 10.24 17.85 -8.39
CA GLU A 34 10.46 18.69 -7.20
C GLU A 34 9.12 19.22 -6.68
N GLY A 35 8.96 19.23 -5.36
CA GLY A 35 7.71 19.66 -4.72
C GLY A 35 7.52 19.14 -3.30
N ILE A 36 6.31 19.33 -2.78
CA ILE A 36 5.91 18.89 -1.44
C ILE A 36 5.27 17.49 -1.52
N TYR A 37 5.95 16.52 -0.94
CA TYR A 37 5.49 15.15 -0.79
C TYR A 37 4.80 14.93 0.55
N ARG A 38 3.62 14.32 0.51
CA ARG A 38 2.86 13.89 1.67
C ARG A 38 3.00 12.39 1.83
N CYS A 39 3.11 11.96 3.08
CA CYS A 39 3.16 10.54 3.38
C CYS A 39 1.79 9.93 3.11
N ALA A 40 1.72 9.05 2.11
CA ALA A 40 0.49 8.39 1.70
C ALA A 40 0.21 7.15 2.55
N SER A 41 1.24 6.34 2.79
CA SER A 41 1.16 5.13 3.60
C SER A 41 2.47 4.84 4.32
N TYR A 42 2.36 4.19 5.47
CA TYR A 42 3.48 3.55 6.15
C TYR A 42 3.10 2.11 6.52
N ASN A 43 4.09 1.24 6.62
CA ASN A 43 3.94 -0.13 7.04
C ASN A 43 5.14 -0.54 7.90
N VAL A 44 4.89 -1.08 9.08
CA VAL A 44 5.91 -1.59 10.01
C VAL A 44 5.65 -3.07 10.24
N SER A 45 6.40 -3.93 9.54
CA SER A 45 6.29 -5.39 9.65
C SER A 45 4.86 -5.93 9.54
N GLY A 46 4.05 -5.24 8.76
CA GLY A 46 2.66 -5.52 8.52
C GLY A 46 1.63 -4.75 9.35
N GLY A 47 2.06 -3.96 10.32
CA GLY A 47 1.22 -2.89 10.85
C GLY A 47 1.25 -1.70 9.89
N GLY A 48 0.26 -1.60 9.00
CA GLY A 48 0.13 -0.50 8.03
C GLY A 48 -0.85 0.59 8.46
N GLY A 49 -0.69 1.79 7.93
CA GLY A 49 -1.64 2.88 8.14
C GLY A 49 -1.37 4.12 7.29
N SER A 50 -2.24 5.11 7.42
CA SER A 50 -2.01 6.45 6.87
C SER A 50 -1.07 7.23 7.79
N CYS A 51 -0.01 7.78 7.22
CA CYS A 51 0.92 8.67 7.91
C CYS A 51 0.58 10.16 7.66
N ARG A 52 -0.71 10.49 7.58
CA ARG A 52 -1.18 11.86 7.27
C ARG A 52 -0.66 12.93 8.23
N THR A 53 -0.31 12.55 9.46
CA THR A 53 0.25 13.44 10.48
C THR A 53 1.77 13.63 10.37
N PHE A 54 2.44 12.91 9.47
CA PHE A 54 3.88 13.08 9.25
C PHE A 54 4.16 14.43 8.60
N GLN A 55 5.31 15.00 8.96
CA GLN A 55 5.81 16.20 8.29
C GLN A 55 6.06 15.89 6.82
N PRO A 56 5.78 16.83 5.90
CA PRO A 56 6.02 16.60 4.48
C PRO A 56 7.52 16.44 4.18
N LEU A 57 7.82 15.67 3.14
CA LEU A 57 9.13 15.65 2.49
C LEU A 57 9.11 16.71 1.39
N ILE A 58 9.94 17.73 1.50
CA ILE A 58 10.04 18.83 0.53
C ILE A 58 11.29 18.60 -0.29
N LEU A 59 11.15 18.39 -1.60
CA LEU A 59 12.26 18.35 -2.56
C LEU A 59 12.31 19.68 -3.29
N GLN A 60 13.35 20.47 -3.08
CA GLN A 60 13.50 21.79 -3.70
C GLN A 60 14.19 21.67 -5.07
N PRO A 61 13.90 22.58 -6.04
CA PRO A 61 14.54 22.61 -7.35
C PRO A 61 16.06 22.82 -7.34
N ASP A 62 16.61 23.37 -6.25
CA ASP A 62 18.05 23.58 -6.09
C ASP A 62 18.80 22.30 -5.64
N GLY A 63 18.10 21.17 -5.57
CA GLY A 63 18.67 19.90 -5.10
C GLY A 63 18.71 19.77 -3.57
N THR A 64 18.18 20.72 -2.81
CA THR A 64 18.07 20.59 -1.35
C THR A 64 16.75 19.96 -0.93
N TYR A 65 16.71 19.28 0.21
CA TYR A 65 15.47 18.72 0.76
C TYR A 65 15.27 19.10 2.23
N GLN A 66 14.03 19.03 2.67
CA GLN A 66 13.65 19.16 4.07
C GLN A 66 12.61 18.09 4.45
N HIS A 67 12.82 17.42 5.57
CA HIS A 67 11.79 16.62 6.23
C HIS A 67 11.89 16.81 7.74
N SER A 68 10.82 17.35 8.35
CA SER A 68 10.85 17.79 9.75
C SER A 68 12.01 18.78 9.98
N SER A 69 12.89 18.52 10.95
CA SER A 69 14.11 19.28 11.23
C SER A 69 15.32 18.88 10.39
N THR A 70 15.26 17.75 9.67
CA THR A 70 16.36 17.29 8.83
C THR A 70 16.37 18.04 7.51
N ARG A 71 17.54 18.57 7.14
CA ARG A 71 17.79 19.23 5.85
C ARG A 71 19.05 18.65 5.23
N GLY A 72 19.09 18.54 3.91
CA GLY A 72 20.25 18.04 3.19
C GLY A 72 20.11 18.23 1.69
N VAL A 73 20.88 17.46 0.93
CA VAL A 73 20.83 17.42 -0.53
C VAL A 73 20.14 16.13 -0.97
N TRP A 74 19.26 16.23 -1.96
CA TRP A 74 18.69 15.08 -2.62
C TRP A 74 19.29 14.91 -4.02
N ARG A 75 19.39 13.67 -4.48
CA ARG A 75 19.83 13.34 -5.84
C ARG A 75 19.23 12.01 -6.28
N VAL A 76 19.04 11.85 -7.58
CA VAL A 76 18.71 10.56 -8.17
C VAL A 76 20.01 9.86 -8.54
N GLN A 77 20.19 8.64 -8.07
CA GLN A 77 21.33 7.79 -8.42
C GLN A 77 20.80 6.37 -8.62
N ASP A 78 21.14 5.74 -9.75
CA ASP A 78 20.71 4.38 -10.10
C ASP A 78 19.17 4.18 -10.05
N GLY A 79 18.42 5.20 -10.49
CA GLY A 79 16.95 5.19 -10.47
C GLY A 79 16.34 5.26 -9.06
N ARG A 80 17.11 5.67 -8.06
CA ARG A 80 16.68 5.79 -6.66
C ARG A 80 16.92 7.20 -6.13
N LEU A 81 16.01 7.67 -5.27
CA LEU A 81 16.13 8.94 -4.57
C LEU A 81 17.03 8.78 -3.35
N HIS A 82 18.16 9.48 -3.32
CA HIS A 82 19.07 9.54 -2.17
C HIS A 82 18.91 10.86 -1.43
N LEU A 83 18.88 10.81 -0.10
CA LEU A 83 18.76 11.96 0.80
C LEU A 83 19.99 12.02 1.71
N SER A 84 20.87 13.01 1.52
CA SER A 84 22.23 13.00 2.08
C SER A 84 22.30 12.91 3.61
N GLU A 85 21.39 13.59 4.32
CA GLU A 85 21.36 13.67 5.79
C GLU A 85 20.33 12.72 6.42
N SER A 86 19.68 11.88 5.62
CA SER A 86 18.71 10.91 6.12
C SER A 86 19.45 9.72 6.73
N ARG A 87 19.53 9.68 8.06
CA ARG A 87 20.09 8.52 8.79
C ARG A 87 19.11 7.35 8.93
N LEU A 88 17.82 7.64 8.80
CA LEU A 88 16.75 6.65 9.01
C LEU A 88 16.38 5.95 7.70
N TRP A 89 16.20 6.72 6.63
CA TRP A 89 15.75 6.20 5.35
C TRP A 89 16.95 5.87 4.48
N GLY A 90 16.93 4.67 3.91
CA GLY A 90 17.85 4.29 2.83
C GLY A 90 17.49 4.97 1.50
N PRO A 91 18.07 4.49 0.39
CA PRO A 91 17.68 4.93 -0.95
C PRO A 91 16.20 4.66 -1.21
N GLY A 92 15.46 5.67 -1.67
CA GLY A 92 14.05 5.57 -2.04
C GLY A 92 13.89 5.04 -3.45
N GLU A 93 13.02 4.06 -3.65
CA GLU A 93 12.60 3.58 -4.96
C GLU A 93 11.60 4.56 -5.58
N ILE A 94 11.86 5.01 -6.80
CA ILE A 94 10.96 5.90 -7.52
C ILE A 94 9.94 5.04 -8.28
N LEU A 95 8.69 5.07 -7.82
CA LEU A 95 7.60 4.28 -8.40
C LEU A 95 6.89 5.01 -9.56
N GLY A 96 7.19 6.30 -9.73
CA GLY A 96 6.63 7.17 -10.75
C GLY A 96 7.08 8.62 -10.53
N PRO A 97 6.71 9.57 -11.41
CA PRO A 97 7.16 10.96 -11.33
C PRO A 97 6.73 11.66 -10.03
N ASP A 98 5.62 11.23 -9.42
CA ASP A 98 5.04 11.82 -8.22
C ASP A 98 5.11 10.91 -6.99
N THR A 99 5.73 9.74 -7.08
CA THR A 99 5.65 8.72 -6.02
C THR A 99 7.02 8.11 -5.71
N VAL A 100 7.39 8.14 -4.43
CA VAL A 100 8.65 7.55 -3.93
C VAL A 100 8.37 6.66 -2.72
N ARG A 101 8.97 5.47 -2.71
CA ARG A 101 8.87 4.50 -1.62
C ARG A 101 10.23 4.30 -0.95
N PHE A 102 10.29 4.46 0.37
CA PHE A 102 11.46 4.14 1.16
C PHE A 102 11.25 2.83 1.89
N GLU A 103 12.24 1.95 1.83
CA GLU A 103 12.31 0.74 2.65
C GLU A 103 13.56 0.81 3.54
N TYR A 104 13.38 0.55 4.84
CA TYR A 104 14.46 0.59 5.80
C TYR A 104 14.19 -0.32 6.99
N GLU A 105 15.24 -0.78 7.67
CA GLU A 105 15.10 -1.49 8.94
C GLU A 105 15.31 -0.53 10.10
N TYR A 106 14.40 -0.56 11.07
CA TYR A 106 14.53 0.22 12.29
C TYR A 106 14.08 -0.61 13.49
N ARG A 107 15.01 -0.81 14.43
CA ARG A 107 14.86 -1.64 15.63
C ARG A 107 14.45 -3.10 15.33
N GLY A 108 15.02 -3.69 14.27
CA GLY A 108 14.74 -5.07 13.86
C GLY A 108 13.40 -5.27 13.14
N TRP A 109 12.66 -4.20 12.87
CA TRP A 109 11.42 -4.23 12.09
C TRP A 109 11.66 -3.63 10.72
N ARG A 110 11.00 -4.16 9.69
CA ARG A 110 11.05 -3.62 8.32
C ARG A 110 9.97 -2.55 8.18
N HIS A 111 10.39 -1.36 7.79
CA HIS A 111 9.54 -0.21 7.55
C HIS A 111 9.47 0.06 6.05
N THR A 112 8.27 0.31 5.55
CA THR A 112 8.01 0.79 4.21
C THR A 112 7.21 2.07 4.31
N VAL A 113 7.68 3.17 3.71
CA VAL A 113 6.99 4.47 3.73
C VAL A 113 6.85 4.97 2.30
N THR A 114 5.61 5.24 1.87
CA THR A 114 5.32 5.75 0.54
C THR A 114 4.91 7.21 0.62
N TRP A 115 5.58 8.02 -0.19
CA TRP A 115 5.37 9.45 -0.33
C TRP A 115 4.79 9.75 -1.69
N VAL A 116 3.75 10.58 -1.73
CA VAL A 116 3.10 11.05 -2.97
C VAL A 116 3.17 12.57 -3.01
N CYS A 117 3.59 13.11 -4.13
CA CYS A 117 3.72 14.54 -4.33
C CYS A 117 2.35 15.20 -4.41
N ALA A 118 2.05 16.05 -3.42
CA ALA A 118 0.76 16.74 -3.33
C ALA A 118 0.61 17.84 -4.38
N GLU A 119 1.72 18.43 -4.83
CA GLU A 119 1.72 19.57 -5.75
C GLU A 119 2.05 19.18 -7.20
N CYS A 120 2.65 18.00 -7.41
CA CYS A 120 3.09 17.58 -8.74
C CYS A 120 1.90 17.25 -9.66
N ALA A 121 0.78 16.80 -9.11
CA ALA A 121 -0.45 16.57 -9.89
C ALA A 121 -1.01 17.86 -10.53
N GLN A 122 -0.62 19.03 -10.03
CA GLN A 122 -1.04 20.32 -10.58
C GLN A 122 -0.08 20.89 -11.62
N ARG A 123 1.17 20.38 -11.71
CA ARG A 123 2.05 20.79 -12.80
C ARG A 123 1.43 20.27 -14.11
N PRO A 124 1.13 21.15 -15.08
CA PRO A 124 0.73 20.69 -16.40
C PRO A 124 1.89 19.86 -16.93
N THR A 125 1.75 18.53 -16.94
CA THR A 125 2.70 17.68 -17.63
C THR A 125 2.75 18.21 -19.06
N PRO A 126 3.92 18.63 -19.59
CA PRO A 126 4.04 19.00 -20.98
C PRO A 126 3.53 17.82 -21.77
N ARG A 127 2.31 17.94 -22.32
CA ARG A 127 1.72 16.89 -23.13
C ARG A 127 2.60 16.84 -24.36
N LEU A 128 3.54 15.90 -24.38
CA LEU A 128 4.09 15.45 -25.65
C LEU A 128 2.87 15.18 -26.53
N PRO A 129 2.83 15.70 -27.77
CA PRO A 129 1.72 15.45 -28.67
C PRO A 129 1.62 13.94 -28.83
N SER A 130 0.71 13.33 -28.09
CA SER A 130 0.47 11.90 -28.15
C SER A 130 -0.10 11.64 -29.53
N THR A 131 0.74 11.12 -30.42
CA THR A 131 0.33 10.57 -31.72
C THR A 131 -0.45 9.26 -31.58
N GLY A 132 -1.02 8.99 -30.40
CA GLY A 132 -1.99 7.94 -30.21
C GLY A 132 -3.31 8.28 -30.92
N PRO A 133 -4.08 7.25 -31.33
CA PRO A 133 -5.37 7.45 -31.97
C PRO A 133 -6.24 8.35 -31.10
N SER A 134 -6.73 9.43 -31.72
CA SER A 134 -7.62 10.43 -31.16
C SER A 134 -8.58 9.81 -30.16
N ALA A 135 -8.48 10.23 -28.89
CA ALA A 135 -9.35 9.79 -27.81
C ALA A 135 -10.81 9.84 -28.30
N SER A 136 -11.51 8.72 -28.16
CA SER A 136 -12.93 8.65 -28.49
C SER A 136 -13.64 9.76 -27.70
N PRO A 137 -14.38 10.66 -28.36
CA PRO A 137 -15.08 11.73 -27.67
C PRO A 137 -16.09 11.13 -26.70
N GLY A 138 -15.89 11.35 -25.40
CA GLY A 138 -16.75 10.81 -24.33
C GLY A 138 -16.02 10.22 -23.12
N GLU A 139 -14.69 10.25 -23.10
CA GLU A 139 -13.90 9.67 -22.02
C GLU A 139 -13.49 10.71 -20.98
N SER A 140 -14.21 10.72 -19.85
CA SER A 140 -13.88 11.50 -18.67
C SER A 140 -13.06 10.68 -17.67
N PHE A 141 -12.34 11.38 -16.80
CA PHE A 141 -11.67 10.79 -15.64
C PHE A 141 -12.39 11.27 -14.39
N VAL A 142 -12.67 10.36 -13.46
CA VAL A 142 -13.43 10.66 -12.24
C VAL A 142 -12.69 10.15 -11.00
N GLY A 143 -12.96 10.77 -9.85
CA GLY A 143 -12.69 10.17 -8.55
C GLY A 143 -13.72 9.08 -8.25
N VAL A 144 -13.35 8.12 -7.41
CA VAL A 144 -14.20 6.98 -7.05
C VAL A 144 -14.13 6.76 -5.54
N SER A 145 -15.29 6.72 -4.89
CA SER A 145 -15.45 6.30 -3.50
C SER A 145 -16.19 4.97 -3.45
N LEU A 146 -15.58 3.93 -2.89
CA LEU A 146 -16.15 2.58 -2.81
C LEU A 146 -16.40 2.18 -1.36
N SER A 147 -17.52 1.52 -1.13
CA SER A 147 -17.74 0.69 0.06
C SER A 147 -17.73 -0.77 -0.38
N LEU A 148 -16.83 -1.58 0.17
CA LEU A 148 -16.74 -3.01 -0.12
C LEU A 148 -17.41 -3.80 1.01
N GLU A 149 -18.41 -4.61 0.69
CA GLU A 149 -19.13 -5.45 1.64
C GLU A 149 -18.72 -6.92 1.50
N PHE A 150 -18.25 -7.51 2.59
CA PHE A 150 -17.79 -8.89 2.66
C PHE A 150 -18.79 -9.77 3.42
N GLY A 151 -18.87 -11.05 3.03
CA GLY A 151 -19.60 -12.06 3.81
C GLY A 151 -18.88 -12.54 5.07
N ILE A 152 -17.58 -12.24 5.17
CA ILE A 152 -16.70 -12.62 6.29
C ILE A 152 -15.83 -11.43 6.68
N PRO A 153 -15.27 -11.40 7.90
CA PRO A 153 -14.39 -10.31 8.30
C PRO A 153 -13.13 -10.20 7.42
N ALA A 154 -12.81 -8.98 6.96
CA ALA A 154 -11.68 -8.74 6.05
C ALA A 154 -10.36 -8.40 6.76
N GLY A 155 -10.43 -7.76 7.94
CA GLY A 155 -9.35 -7.54 8.93
C GLY A 155 -7.91 -7.28 8.45
N GLY A 156 -7.30 -6.19 8.90
CA GLY A 156 -5.89 -5.87 8.66
C GLY A 156 -5.61 -5.29 7.27
N VAL A 157 -6.63 -4.74 6.62
CA VAL A 157 -6.49 -4.11 5.31
C VAL A 157 -5.73 -2.79 5.46
N SER A 158 -4.69 -2.58 4.65
CA SER A 158 -3.83 -1.38 4.77
C SER A 158 -3.98 -0.40 3.61
N SER A 159 -4.28 -0.90 2.42
CA SER A 159 -4.33 -0.12 1.18
C SER A 159 -5.13 -0.85 0.11
N PHE A 160 -5.37 -0.19 -1.01
CA PHE A 160 -6.02 -0.78 -2.16
C PHE A 160 -5.32 -0.38 -3.45
N VAL A 161 -5.52 -1.18 -4.48
CA VAL A 161 -5.16 -0.87 -5.87
C VAL A 161 -6.34 -1.21 -6.77
N ILE A 162 -6.78 -0.28 -7.61
CA ILE A 162 -7.82 -0.50 -8.63
C ILE A 162 -7.10 -0.59 -9.97
N VAL A 163 -7.17 -1.75 -10.61
CA VAL A 163 -6.40 -2.07 -11.82
C VAL A 163 -7.36 -2.25 -13.01
N PRO A 164 -7.07 -1.73 -14.21
CA PRO A 164 -7.85 -2.04 -15.40
C PRO A 164 -8.02 -3.54 -15.60
N ALA A 165 -9.23 -3.97 -15.95
CA ALA A 165 -9.58 -5.39 -16.02
C ALA A 165 -8.68 -6.21 -16.95
N ASP A 166 -8.21 -5.63 -18.05
CA ASP A 166 -7.27 -6.21 -19.01
C ASP A 166 -5.84 -6.36 -18.46
N ALA A 167 -5.44 -5.54 -17.49
CA ALA A 167 -4.14 -5.64 -16.83
C ALA A 167 -4.16 -6.43 -15.52
N ALA A 168 -5.32 -6.61 -14.90
CA ALA A 168 -5.48 -7.16 -13.55
C ALA A 168 -4.83 -8.54 -13.34
N HIS A 169 -4.85 -9.41 -14.35
CA HIS A 169 -4.26 -10.75 -14.25
C HIS A 169 -2.73 -10.77 -14.14
N ARG A 170 -2.05 -9.65 -14.44
CA ARG A 170 -0.59 -9.51 -14.34
C ARG A 170 -0.16 -8.77 -13.08
N TYR A 171 -1.10 -8.14 -12.37
CA TYR A 171 -0.79 -7.40 -11.16
C TYR A 171 -0.48 -8.37 -10.01
N THR A 172 0.65 -8.15 -9.35
CA THR A 172 1.06 -8.86 -8.14
C THR A 172 1.35 -7.86 -7.02
N HIS A 173 1.37 -8.33 -5.77
CA HIS A 173 1.59 -7.49 -4.60
C HIS A 173 2.86 -6.64 -4.76
N ASN A 174 2.75 -5.32 -4.59
CA ASN A 174 3.83 -4.33 -4.71
C ASN A 174 4.49 -4.24 -6.10
N ALA A 175 3.91 -4.84 -7.14
CA ALA A 175 4.37 -4.64 -8.51
C ALA A 175 4.18 -3.18 -8.96
N PRO A 176 4.96 -2.71 -9.94
CA PRO A 176 4.69 -1.44 -10.62
C PRO A 176 3.22 -1.36 -11.08
N LEU A 177 2.60 -0.20 -10.88
CA LEU A 177 1.20 -0.01 -11.27
C LEU A 177 1.07 0.01 -12.80
N PRO A 178 0.18 -0.80 -13.39
CA PRO A 178 -0.06 -0.72 -14.83
C PRO A 178 -0.78 0.58 -15.19
N ASP A 179 -0.65 1.01 -16.45
CA ASP A 179 -1.28 2.24 -16.94
C ASP A 179 -2.78 2.29 -16.65
N GLY A 180 -3.22 3.40 -16.03
CA GLY A 180 -4.61 3.60 -15.63
C GLY A 180 -5.02 2.89 -14.33
N ALA A 181 -4.11 2.20 -13.65
CA ALA A 181 -4.32 1.76 -12.28
C ALA A 181 -4.13 2.91 -11.29
N VAL A 182 -4.80 2.79 -10.14
CA VAL A 182 -4.75 3.77 -9.07
C VAL A 182 -4.57 3.06 -7.75
N GLN A 183 -3.77 3.64 -6.86
CA GLN A 183 -3.57 3.14 -5.51
C GLN A 183 -4.05 4.14 -4.48
N GLY A 184 -4.43 3.66 -3.30
CA GLY A 184 -4.85 4.52 -2.20
C GLY A 184 -4.91 3.78 -0.87
N VAL A 185 -5.41 4.49 0.14
CA VAL A 185 -5.58 3.94 1.49
C VAL A 185 -6.97 3.33 1.62
N ALA A 186 -7.03 2.14 2.19
CA ALA A 186 -8.27 1.48 2.57
C ALA A 186 -8.47 1.64 4.09
N TRP A 187 -9.70 1.76 4.53
CA TRP A 187 -10.03 1.78 5.95
C TRP A 187 -11.23 0.87 6.25
N GLU A 188 -11.18 0.17 7.36
CA GLU A 188 -12.29 -0.67 7.80
C GLU A 188 -13.41 0.23 8.36
N THR A 189 -14.61 0.12 7.79
CA THR A 189 -15.81 0.81 8.29
C THR A 189 -16.61 -0.08 9.23
N SER A 190 -16.45 -1.40 9.10
CA SER A 190 -16.95 -2.41 10.05
C SER A 190 -16.09 -3.68 9.94
N ALA A 191 -16.38 -4.72 10.74
CA ALA A 191 -15.70 -6.00 10.62
C ALA A 191 -15.80 -6.59 9.20
N THR A 192 -16.92 -6.35 8.51
CA THR A 192 -17.24 -6.90 7.18
C THR A 192 -17.35 -5.83 6.09
N ALA A 193 -16.88 -4.61 6.34
CA ALA A 193 -16.94 -3.52 5.37
C ALA A 193 -15.65 -2.69 5.33
N VAL A 194 -15.21 -2.37 4.11
CA VAL A 194 -13.99 -1.59 3.86
C VAL A 194 -14.31 -0.41 2.94
N GLY A 195 -14.03 0.80 3.40
CA GLY A 195 -14.13 2.02 2.62
C GLY A 195 -12.85 2.33 1.85
N LEU A 196 -12.99 2.74 0.59
CA LEU A 196 -11.92 3.16 -0.31
C LEU A 196 -12.28 4.52 -0.91
N ALA A 197 -11.29 5.40 -1.08
CA ALA A 197 -11.46 6.60 -1.89
C ALA A 197 -10.21 6.83 -2.75
N THR A 198 -10.43 7.02 -4.05
CA THR A 198 -9.41 7.53 -4.95
C THR A 198 -9.41 9.06 -4.90
N GLY A 199 -8.25 9.67 -5.13
CA GLY A 199 -8.20 11.11 -5.41
C GLY A 199 -8.98 11.46 -6.67
N ARG A 200 -9.34 12.73 -6.86
CA ARG A 200 -10.11 13.20 -8.02
C ARG A 200 -9.42 12.88 -9.35
N ASN A 201 -10.22 12.55 -10.36
CA ASN A 201 -9.83 12.41 -11.78
C ASN A 201 -8.75 11.36 -12.08
N LYS A 202 -8.88 10.15 -11.52
CA LYS A 202 -7.86 9.11 -11.68
C LYS A 202 -8.32 7.91 -12.50
N LEU A 203 -9.63 7.64 -12.57
CA LEU A 203 -10.16 6.47 -13.28
C LEU A 203 -10.96 6.90 -14.52
N ARG A 204 -10.64 6.31 -15.66
CA ARG A 204 -11.33 6.54 -16.94
C ARG A 204 -12.70 5.87 -16.91
N THR A 205 -13.75 6.61 -17.22
CA THR A 205 -15.12 6.10 -17.21
C THR A 205 -15.41 5.16 -18.38
N GLY A 206 -16.50 4.40 -18.29
CA GLY A 206 -16.88 3.41 -19.30
C GLY A 206 -15.92 2.21 -19.36
N ARG A 207 -15.23 1.90 -18.26
CA ARG A 207 -14.24 0.84 -18.17
C ARG A 207 -14.46 -0.04 -16.95
N LYS A 208 -14.07 -1.31 -17.10
CA LYS A 208 -14.05 -2.27 -15.99
C LYS A 208 -12.69 -2.29 -15.31
N TYR A 209 -12.72 -2.40 -14.00
CA TYR A 209 -11.57 -2.47 -13.14
C TYR A 209 -11.71 -3.64 -12.15
N VAL A 210 -10.58 -4.13 -11.66
CA VAL A 210 -10.52 -5.07 -10.54
C VAL A 210 -9.96 -4.34 -9.34
N VAL A 211 -10.68 -4.43 -8.23
CA VAL A 211 -10.29 -3.84 -6.95
C VAL A 211 -9.47 -4.88 -6.18
N PHE A 212 -8.23 -4.54 -5.87
CA PHE A 212 -7.35 -5.31 -4.99
C PHE A 212 -7.31 -4.65 -3.62
N LEU A 213 -7.51 -5.44 -2.57
CA LEU A 213 -7.13 -5.04 -1.22
C LEU A 213 -5.73 -5.54 -0.91
N SER A 214 -4.96 -4.73 -0.21
CA SER A 214 -3.57 -5.02 0.11
C SER A 214 -3.38 -5.14 1.61
N TRP A 215 -2.90 -6.31 1.99
CA TRP A 215 -2.35 -6.64 3.29
C TRP A 215 -0.83 -6.54 3.24
N PRO A 216 -0.15 -6.62 4.37
CA PRO A 216 1.31 -6.54 4.43
C PRO A 216 2.11 -7.48 3.55
N ARG A 217 1.54 -8.64 3.23
CA ARG A 217 2.24 -9.74 2.55
C ARG A 217 1.61 -10.09 1.21
N GLU A 218 0.45 -9.56 0.89
CA GLU A 218 -0.31 -9.95 -0.29
C GLU A 218 -1.32 -8.88 -0.72
N SER A 219 -1.68 -8.94 -2.00
CA SER A 219 -2.80 -8.18 -2.56
C SER A 219 -3.78 -9.18 -3.16
N ILE A 220 -5.02 -9.15 -2.69
CA ILE A 220 -6.09 -10.06 -3.15
C ILE A 220 -7.09 -9.25 -3.99
N PRO A 221 -7.44 -9.69 -5.21
CA PRO A 221 -8.54 -9.10 -5.96
C PRO A 221 -9.85 -9.46 -5.26
N VAL A 222 -10.65 -8.46 -4.88
CA VAL A 222 -11.85 -8.69 -4.06
C VAL A 222 -13.16 -8.35 -4.74
N ALA A 223 -13.13 -7.50 -5.77
CA ALA A 223 -14.34 -7.08 -6.49
C ALA A 223 -14.01 -6.63 -7.92
N VAL A 224 -15.05 -6.62 -8.76
CA VAL A 224 -15.01 -6.00 -10.09
C VAL A 224 -15.82 -4.70 -10.02
N LEU A 225 -15.20 -3.59 -10.40
CA LEU A 225 -15.83 -2.29 -10.56
C LEU A 225 -16.14 -2.07 -12.05
N ASP A 226 -17.42 -2.04 -12.40
CA ASP A 226 -17.85 -1.55 -13.71
C ASP A 226 -18.15 -0.06 -13.58
N LEU A 227 -17.23 0.79 -14.07
CA LEU A 227 -17.33 2.24 -13.92
C LEU A 227 -18.14 2.82 -15.09
N PRO A 228 -19.39 3.29 -14.87
CA PRO A 228 -20.21 3.83 -15.95
C PRO A 228 -19.60 5.10 -16.56
N VAL A 229 -20.09 5.49 -17.73
CA VAL A 229 -19.75 6.80 -18.34
C VAL A 229 -20.42 7.90 -17.54
N VAL A 230 -19.65 8.61 -16.72
CA VAL A 230 -20.11 9.69 -15.84
C VAL A 230 -19.14 10.87 -15.88
N ASN A 231 -19.61 12.09 -15.64
CA ASN A 231 -18.75 13.28 -15.68
C ASN A 231 -18.33 13.77 -14.28
N ASP A 232 -18.88 13.15 -13.23
CA ASP A 232 -18.67 13.51 -11.84
C ASP A 232 -18.09 12.34 -11.05
N ASP A 233 -17.59 12.62 -9.83
CA ASP A 233 -17.08 11.60 -8.91
C ASP A 233 -18.13 10.50 -8.69
N TYR A 234 -17.68 9.24 -8.76
CA TYR A 234 -18.55 8.06 -8.68
C TYR A 234 -18.50 7.44 -7.30
N THR A 235 -19.66 7.22 -6.68
CA THR A 235 -19.76 6.53 -5.38
C THR A 235 -20.63 5.30 -5.49
N THR A 236 -20.14 4.14 -5.04
CA THR A 236 -20.92 2.90 -5.05
C THR A 236 -20.52 1.95 -3.93
N THR A 237 -21.43 1.03 -3.61
CA THR A 237 -21.14 -0.15 -2.79
C THR A 237 -20.95 -1.37 -3.70
N LEU A 238 -19.94 -2.20 -3.43
CA LEU A 238 -19.68 -3.43 -4.16
C LEU A 238 -19.69 -4.62 -3.19
N ARG A 239 -20.27 -5.75 -3.62
CA ARG A 239 -20.05 -7.02 -2.94
C ARG A 239 -18.63 -7.49 -3.23
N ALA A 240 -17.93 -7.84 -2.17
CA ALA A 240 -16.54 -8.26 -2.21
C ALA A 240 -16.39 -9.67 -1.62
N THR A 241 -15.38 -10.39 -2.10
CA THR A 241 -15.00 -11.71 -1.63
C THR A 241 -13.49 -11.78 -1.42
N LEU A 242 -13.04 -12.59 -0.47
CA LEU A 242 -11.61 -12.88 -0.31
C LEU A 242 -11.15 -14.05 -1.22
N ASP A 243 -12.07 -14.68 -1.95
CA ASP A 243 -11.73 -15.63 -3.00
C ASP A 243 -11.35 -14.90 -4.29
N GLY A 244 -10.08 -14.49 -4.35
CA GLY A 244 -9.57 -13.73 -5.49
C GLY A 244 -9.58 -14.48 -6.82
N HIS A 245 -9.58 -15.82 -6.80
CA HIS A 245 -9.69 -16.61 -8.02
C HIS A 245 -11.06 -16.42 -8.68
N SER A 246 -12.13 -16.43 -7.90
CA SER A 246 -13.49 -16.18 -8.40
C SER A 246 -13.64 -14.78 -9.02
N VAL A 247 -13.01 -13.77 -8.42
CA VAL A 247 -13.02 -12.39 -8.94
C VAL A 247 -12.34 -12.33 -10.30
N LEU A 248 -11.12 -12.85 -10.43
CA LEU A 248 -10.39 -12.83 -11.70
C LEU A 248 -11.06 -13.69 -12.79
N ALA A 249 -11.70 -14.80 -12.41
CA ALA A 249 -12.46 -15.62 -13.34
C ALA A 249 -13.65 -14.85 -13.95
N SER A 250 -14.37 -14.07 -13.14
CA SER A 250 -15.52 -13.28 -13.60
C SER A 250 -15.14 -12.23 -14.66
N VAL A 251 -13.92 -11.69 -14.58
CA VAL A 251 -13.41 -10.70 -15.54
C VAL A 251 -13.26 -11.31 -16.93
N ARG A 252 -12.69 -12.52 -17.03
CA ARG A 252 -12.45 -13.20 -18.32
C ARG A 252 -13.75 -13.48 -19.06
N VAL A 253 -14.78 -13.91 -18.35
CA VAL A 253 -16.11 -14.17 -18.92
C VAL A 253 -16.68 -12.89 -19.54
N SER A 254 -16.51 -11.76 -18.86
CA SER A 254 -17.06 -10.48 -19.31
C SER A 254 -16.33 -9.86 -20.51
N GLN A 255 -15.11 -10.30 -20.81
CA GLN A 255 -14.32 -9.83 -21.95
C GLN A 255 -14.56 -10.65 -23.22
N GLY A 256 -15.50 -11.59 -23.21
CA GLY A 256 -15.77 -12.46 -24.36
C GLY A 256 -14.61 -13.40 -24.69
N GLN A 257 -13.67 -13.57 -23.76
CA GLN A 257 -12.57 -14.50 -23.96
C GLN A 257 -13.14 -15.92 -23.82
N PRO A 258 -13.02 -16.77 -24.86
CA PRO A 258 -13.60 -18.10 -24.84
C PRO A 258 -13.07 -18.86 -23.62
N ILE A 259 -13.99 -19.33 -22.78
CA ILE A 259 -13.65 -20.22 -21.67
C ILE A 259 -12.93 -21.41 -22.31
N PRO A 260 -11.67 -21.72 -21.94
CA PRO A 260 -11.00 -22.89 -22.49
C PRO A 260 -11.93 -24.08 -22.28
N PRO A 261 -12.20 -24.89 -23.32
CA PRO A 261 -13.13 -26.00 -23.19
C PRO A 261 -12.70 -26.81 -21.98
N SER A 262 -13.62 -26.96 -21.02
CA SER A 262 -13.41 -27.79 -19.85
C SER A 262 -12.88 -29.12 -20.36
N ILE A 263 -11.66 -29.49 -19.97
CA ILE A 263 -11.09 -30.79 -20.34
C ILE A 263 -12.03 -31.80 -19.71
N GLU A 264 -12.96 -32.31 -20.53
CA GLU A 264 -13.88 -33.35 -20.12
C GLU A 264 -13.00 -34.52 -19.67
N PRO A 265 -13.06 -34.93 -18.39
CA PRO A 265 -12.27 -36.07 -17.94
C PRO A 265 -12.62 -37.23 -18.89
N PRO A 266 -11.62 -38.01 -19.33
CA PRO A 266 -11.82 -39.02 -20.36
C PRO A 266 -13.05 -39.86 -20.01
N ARG A 267 -14.06 -39.83 -20.90
CA ARG A 267 -15.21 -40.74 -20.85
C ARG A 267 -14.63 -42.14 -20.67
N ARG A 268 -14.80 -42.70 -19.47
CA ARG A 268 -14.69 -44.14 -19.30
C ARG A 268 -15.86 -44.73 -20.06
N ASP A 269 -15.57 -45.21 -21.26
CA ASP A 269 -16.51 -46.04 -22.01
C ASP A 269 -16.95 -47.19 -21.11
N ALA A 270 -18.24 -47.17 -20.78
CA ALA A 270 -18.90 -48.19 -20.01
C ALA A 270 -19.03 -49.44 -20.89
N GLY A 271 -18.19 -50.45 -20.61
CA GLY A 271 -18.51 -51.83 -20.96
C GLY A 271 -19.64 -52.35 -20.05
N PRO A 272 -20.51 -53.24 -20.54
CA PRO A 272 -21.60 -53.80 -19.73
C PRO A 272 -21.02 -54.84 -18.75
N SER A 273 -20.80 -54.43 -17.51
CA SER A 273 -20.43 -55.33 -16.42
C SER A 273 -21.64 -55.58 -15.52
N SER A 274 -22.24 -56.74 -15.72
CA SER A 274 -23.14 -57.40 -14.78
C SER A 274 -22.43 -57.62 -13.44
N TRP A 275 -22.86 -56.92 -12.39
CA TRP A 275 -22.55 -57.32 -11.01
C TRP A 275 -23.83 -57.33 -10.20
N ALA A 276 -24.07 -58.50 -9.62
CA ALA A 276 -25.20 -58.81 -8.78
C ALA A 276 -25.24 -57.90 -7.54
N ALA A 277 -26.47 -57.62 -7.10
CA ALA A 277 -26.76 -56.90 -5.86
C ALA A 277 -26.07 -57.58 -4.67
N THR A 278 -25.18 -56.84 -4.01
CA THR A 278 -24.69 -57.19 -2.68
C THR A 278 -25.62 -56.51 -1.66
N PRO A 279 -26.15 -57.22 -0.66
CA PRO A 279 -27.02 -56.61 0.34
C PRO A 279 -26.24 -55.62 1.21
N VAL A 280 -26.89 -54.49 1.48
CA VAL A 280 -26.43 -53.41 2.36
C VAL A 280 -26.29 -53.94 3.79
N PRO A 281 -25.11 -53.84 4.44
CA PRO A 281 -25.03 -54.12 5.87
C PRO A 281 -25.67 -52.99 6.67
N GLU A 282 -26.51 -53.41 7.61
CA GLU A 282 -27.23 -52.60 8.59
C GLU A 282 -26.27 -51.75 9.42
N ALA A 283 -26.61 -50.46 9.59
CA ALA A 283 -25.79 -49.50 10.31
C ALA A 283 -25.69 -49.87 11.80
N PRO A 284 -24.49 -49.83 12.42
CA PRO A 284 -24.37 -50.03 13.86
C PRO A 284 -24.98 -48.86 14.65
N PRO A 285 -25.53 -49.10 15.84
CA PRO A 285 -26.10 -48.05 16.67
C PRO A 285 -25.03 -47.09 17.18
N TYR A 286 -25.38 -45.80 17.23
CA TYR A 286 -24.56 -44.71 17.75
C TYR A 286 -24.01 -45.01 19.16
N PRO A 287 -22.72 -44.74 19.45
CA PRO A 287 -22.21 -44.76 20.82
C PRO A 287 -22.79 -43.60 21.62
N ARG A 288 -23.18 -43.90 22.87
CA ARG A 288 -23.56 -42.93 23.90
C ARG A 288 -22.45 -41.91 24.17
N GLU A 289 -22.88 -40.70 24.52
CA GLU A 289 -22.09 -39.57 24.99
C GLU A 289 -20.88 -39.96 25.85
N ALA A 290 -19.71 -39.47 25.43
CA ALA A 290 -18.51 -39.48 26.25
C ALA A 290 -18.65 -38.43 27.38
N PRO A 291 -18.27 -38.76 28.63
CA PRO A 291 -18.29 -37.80 29.73
C PRO A 291 -17.26 -36.69 29.53
N GLN A 292 -17.63 -35.46 29.91
CA GLN A 292 -16.77 -34.29 29.83
C GLN A 292 -15.48 -34.46 30.65
N PRO A 293 -14.33 -34.01 30.13
CA PRO A 293 -13.07 -34.05 30.88
C PRO A 293 -13.11 -33.05 32.04
N GLY A 294 -12.82 -33.55 33.24
CA GLY A 294 -12.56 -32.71 34.41
C GLY A 294 -11.28 -31.88 34.26
N PRO A 295 -11.09 -30.87 35.14
CA PRO A 295 -9.95 -29.96 35.05
C PRO A 295 -8.61 -30.68 35.28
N PRO A 296 -7.53 -30.26 34.61
CA PRO A 296 -6.23 -30.92 34.71
C PRO A 296 -5.61 -30.74 36.10
N PRO A 297 -4.97 -31.79 36.66
CA PRO A 297 -4.19 -31.65 37.89
C PRO A 297 -2.89 -30.86 37.64
N GLN A 298 -2.51 -30.05 38.63
CA GLN A 298 -1.24 -29.31 38.63
C GLN A 298 -0.06 -30.28 38.65
N ALA A 299 0.81 -30.20 37.64
CA ALA A 299 2.01 -31.02 37.56
C ALA A 299 3.13 -30.41 38.43
N ALA A 300 3.57 -31.18 39.42
CA ALA A 300 4.83 -30.99 40.13
C ALA A 300 6.01 -31.37 39.21
N SER A 301 7.11 -30.64 39.35
CA SER A 301 8.38 -30.86 38.65
C SER A 301 9.00 -32.22 38.95
N PRO A 302 9.65 -32.86 37.97
CA PRO A 302 10.69 -33.85 38.25
C PRO A 302 12.09 -33.38 37.81
N ALA A 303 13.06 -33.70 38.68
CA ALA A 303 14.49 -33.64 38.46
C ALA A 303 14.98 -34.82 37.56
N PRO A 304 16.25 -34.81 37.09
CA PRO A 304 16.67 -35.55 35.91
C PRO A 304 17.46 -36.83 36.21
N GLU A 305 17.13 -37.91 35.49
CA GLU A 305 17.99 -39.05 35.14
C GLU A 305 17.55 -39.42 33.70
N GLY A 306 18.39 -39.63 32.69
CA GLY A 306 19.66 -40.34 32.64
C GLY A 306 19.46 -41.55 31.73
N ALA A 307 19.65 -41.40 30.41
CA ALA A 307 19.81 -42.54 29.49
C ALA A 307 20.44 -42.09 28.15
N GLY A 308 21.56 -42.72 27.80
CA GLY A 308 22.13 -42.67 26.46
C GLY A 308 21.41 -43.59 25.49
N GLY A 309 21.60 -43.35 24.20
CA GLY A 309 21.13 -44.24 23.13
C GLY A 309 20.89 -43.52 21.80
N ALA A 310 21.93 -43.48 20.97
CA ALA A 310 21.91 -43.40 19.51
C ALA A 310 20.82 -42.55 18.83
N SER A 311 21.15 -41.30 18.50
CA SER A 311 20.62 -40.63 17.30
C SER A 311 21.74 -39.81 16.67
N GLY A 312 21.93 -39.95 15.35
CA GLY A 312 22.85 -39.11 14.59
C GLY A 312 22.41 -37.65 14.75
N SER A 313 23.30 -36.84 15.32
CA SER A 313 22.91 -35.62 16.02
C SER A 313 22.60 -34.48 15.04
N ALA A 314 21.50 -33.78 15.30
CA ALA A 314 21.25 -32.45 14.76
C ALA A 314 22.42 -31.46 15.01
N ASP A 315 23.29 -31.74 15.98
CA ASP A 315 24.51 -30.99 16.25
C ASP A 315 25.56 -31.13 15.13
N ASP A 316 25.57 -32.23 14.38
CA ASP A 316 26.47 -32.38 13.23
C ASP A 316 26.02 -31.49 12.06
N PHE A 317 24.70 -31.33 11.87
CA PHE A 317 24.13 -30.41 10.89
C PHE A 317 24.33 -28.95 11.30
N VAL A 318 24.12 -28.62 12.58
CA VAL A 318 24.39 -27.28 13.13
C VAL A 318 25.90 -26.96 13.10
N GLY A 319 26.75 -27.97 13.31
CA GLY A 319 28.20 -27.85 13.17
C GLY A 319 28.64 -27.58 11.74
N ALA A 320 28.03 -28.25 10.76
CA ALA A 320 28.27 -28.00 9.34
C ALA A 320 27.82 -26.58 8.92
N LEU A 321 26.66 -26.12 9.38
CA LEU A 321 26.17 -24.76 9.11
C LEU A 321 27.08 -23.68 9.72
N ARG A 322 27.61 -23.88 10.94
CA ARG A 322 28.57 -22.92 11.53
C ARG A 322 29.91 -22.87 10.78
N LYS A 323 30.36 -23.99 10.21
CA LYS A 323 31.58 -24.00 9.39
C LYS A 323 31.36 -23.27 8.07
N LEU A 324 30.18 -23.44 7.46
CA LEU A 324 29.82 -22.76 6.22
C LEU A 324 29.66 -21.24 6.43
N TRP A 325 29.08 -20.82 7.55
CA TRP A 325 28.96 -19.41 7.90
C TRP A 325 30.30 -18.71 8.13
N ARG A 326 31.26 -19.37 8.81
CA ARG A 326 32.61 -18.82 8.98
C ARG A 326 33.36 -18.66 7.65
N GLY A 327 33.17 -19.57 6.70
CA GLY A 327 33.76 -19.44 5.36
C GLY A 327 33.23 -18.24 4.58
N VAL A 328 31.95 -17.88 4.77
CA VAL A 328 31.34 -16.69 4.14
C VAL A 328 31.85 -15.39 4.77
N GLU A 329 32.04 -15.34 6.09
CA GLU A 329 32.64 -14.19 6.77
C GLU A 329 34.10 -13.97 6.36
N GLU A 330 34.86 -15.04 6.13
CA GLU A 330 36.26 -14.96 5.71
C GLU A 330 36.40 -14.48 4.25
N LEU A 331 35.47 -14.87 3.37
CA LEU A 331 35.33 -14.31 2.01
C LEU A 331 34.95 -12.82 2.02
N GLY A 332 34.07 -12.40 2.93
CA GLY A 332 33.75 -10.98 3.12
C GLY A 332 34.93 -10.15 3.62
N ARG A 333 35.79 -10.74 4.47
CA ARG A 333 36.99 -10.08 4.99
C ARG A 333 38.10 -9.94 3.94
N LEU A 334 38.23 -10.93 3.05
CA LEU A 334 39.17 -10.86 1.93
C LEU A 334 38.74 -9.80 0.90
N ASN A 335 37.45 -9.66 0.64
CA ASN A 335 36.93 -8.65 -0.29
C ASN A 335 37.03 -7.21 0.28
N SER A 336 37.04 -7.07 1.60
CA SER A 336 37.23 -5.76 2.26
C SER A 336 38.69 -5.32 2.24
N LYS A 337 39.65 -6.25 2.28
CA LYS A 337 41.08 -5.93 2.31
C LYS A 337 41.63 -5.48 0.96
N GLU A 338 40.92 -5.76 -0.14
CA GLU A 338 41.27 -5.31 -1.49
C GLU A 338 40.77 -3.88 -1.78
N ARG A 339 39.84 -3.36 -0.96
CA ARG A 339 39.31 -1.99 -1.09
C ARG A 339 40.13 -0.91 -0.39
N ASP A 340 40.94 -1.27 0.60
CA ASP A 340 41.69 -0.30 1.42
C ASP A 340 43.11 0.01 0.88
N GLY A 341 43.50 -0.54 -0.27
CA GLY A 341 44.83 -0.34 -0.87
C GLY A 341 44.96 0.81 -1.88
N GLY A 342 43.86 1.43 -2.29
CA GLY A 342 43.85 2.52 -3.27
C GLY A 342 43.91 3.88 -2.60
N THR A 343 45.07 4.54 -2.61
CA THR A 343 45.20 5.96 -2.27
C THR A 343 44.41 6.79 -3.29
N TRP A 344 43.15 7.07 -2.99
CA TRP A 344 42.36 8.04 -3.74
C TRP A 344 42.84 9.44 -3.37
N THR A 345 43.78 9.98 -4.14
CA THR A 345 44.02 11.43 -4.19
C THR A 345 42.75 12.08 -4.75
N SER A 346 42.00 12.75 -3.88
CA SER A 346 40.87 13.57 -4.30
C SER A 346 41.37 14.63 -5.29
N PRO A 347 40.68 14.88 -6.42
CA PRO A 347 40.99 16.04 -7.24
C PRO A 347 40.85 17.32 -6.39
N PRO A 348 41.71 18.32 -6.58
CA PRO A 348 41.64 19.57 -5.82
C PRO A 348 40.26 20.20 -6.00
N ALA A 349 39.65 20.59 -4.88
CA ALA A 349 38.38 21.28 -4.86
C ALA A 349 38.45 22.54 -5.75
N SER A 350 37.46 22.71 -6.63
CA SER A 350 37.28 23.95 -7.37
C SER A 350 37.23 25.13 -6.38
N PRO A 351 37.93 26.24 -6.66
CA PRO A 351 37.86 27.40 -5.78
C PRO A 351 36.41 27.90 -5.69
N PRO A 352 35.98 28.37 -4.51
CA PRO A 352 34.63 28.91 -4.34
C PRO A 352 34.42 30.09 -5.31
N PRO A 353 33.21 30.25 -5.86
CA PRO A 353 32.88 31.40 -6.68
C PRO A 353 33.11 32.69 -5.89
N ALA A 354 33.66 33.71 -6.58
CA ALA A 354 33.89 35.01 -5.99
C ALA A 354 32.59 35.59 -5.40
N PRO A 355 32.64 36.25 -4.23
CA PRO A 355 31.46 36.82 -3.60
C PRO A 355 30.83 37.87 -4.54
N VAL A 356 29.57 37.64 -4.90
CA VAL A 356 28.76 38.58 -5.65
C VAL A 356 28.39 39.73 -4.70
N PRO A 357 28.65 41.00 -5.05
CA PRO A 357 28.29 42.12 -4.17
C PRO A 357 26.76 42.20 -4.02
N TYR A 358 26.30 42.18 -2.77
CA TYR A 358 24.90 42.42 -2.42
C TYR A 358 24.51 43.86 -2.78
N PRO A 359 23.36 44.10 -3.44
CA PRO A 359 22.85 45.44 -3.62
C PRO A 359 22.40 46.03 -2.28
N THR A 360 23.13 47.03 -1.80
CA THR A 360 22.80 47.89 -0.66
C THR A 360 21.82 48.97 -1.08
N ALA A 361 20.54 48.62 -1.31
CA ALA A 361 19.43 49.57 -1.22
C ALA A 361 18.08 48.84 -1.20
N PRO A 362 17.20 49.08 -0.20
CA PRO A 362 15.82 48.66 -0.28
C PRO A 362 15.09 49.48 -1.35
N VAL A 363 14.45 48.81 -2.30
CA VAL A 363 13.53 49.42 -3.27
C VAL A 363 12.27 49.85 -2.51
N PRO A 364 11.86 51.13 -2.54
CA PRO A 364 10.63 51.56 -1.88
C PRO A 364 9.41 50.98 -2.59
N TYR A 365 8.49 50.41 -1.82
CA TYR A 365 7.19 49.94 -2.30
C TYR A 365 6.37 51.11 -2.86
N PRO A 366 5.69 50.96 -4.01
CA PRO A 366 4.77 51.98 -4.50
C PRO A 366 3.56 52.09 -3.55
N THR A 367 3.38 53.29 -2.99
CA THR A 367 2.19 53.68 -2.24
C THR A 367 0.98 53.75 -3.19
N PRO A 368 -0.14 53.06 -2.93
CA PRO A 368 -1.34 53.23 -3.72
C PRO A 368 -1.91 54.64 -3.52
N ALA A 369 -2.25 55.31 -4.62
CA ALA A 369 -2.90 56.61 -4.60
C ALA A 369 -4.29 56.54 -3.92
N PRO A 370 -4.71 57.58 -3.17
CA PRO A 370 -6.02 57.62 -2.55
C PRO A 370 -7.13 57.72 -3.60
N ALA A 371 -8.08 56.78 -3.53
CA ALA A 371 -9.30 56.83 -4.32
C ALA A 371 -10.15 58.04 -3.88
N ALA A 372 -10.44 58.92 -4.84
CA ALA A 372 -11.34 60.04 -4.66
C ALA A 372 -12.75 59.56 -4.28
N GLY A 373 -13.35 60.22 -3.29
CA GLY A 373 -14.65 59.90 -2.76
C GLY A 373 -15.79 60.12 -3.76
N GLY A 374 -16.73 59.18 -3.76
CA GLY A 374 -18.09 59.36 -4.25
C GLY A 374 -19.09 59.01 -3.13
N PRO A 375 -20.23 59.69 -3.02
CA PRO A 375 -21.16 59.51 -1.90
C PRO A 375 -21.95 58.19 -1.98
N PRO A 376 -22.38 57.62 -0.83
CA PRO A 376 -23.14 56.39 -0.80
C PRO A 376 -24.61 56.61 -1.21
N GLY A 377 -25.04 55.93 -2.28
CA GLY A 377 -26.45 55.75 -2.61
C GLY A 377 -27.02 54.53 -1.88
N PRO A 378 -28.29 54.56 -1.42
CA PRO A 378 -28.91 53.41 -0.76
C PRO A 378 -29.40 52.39 -1.80
N TYR A 379 -28.82 51.19 -1.78
CA TYR A 379 -29.35 50.04 -2.52
C TYR A 379 -29.99 49.06 -1.54
N SER A 380 -31.32 49.02 -1.55
CA SER A 380 -32.14 47.95 -0.96
C SER A 380 -32.26 46.80 -1.96
N PRO A 381 -32.09 45.53 -1.56
CA PRO A 381 -32.45 44.40 -2.42
C PRO A 381 -33.98 44.18 -2.42
N PRO A 382 -34.59 43.81 -3.56
CA PRO A 382 -36.01 43.53 -3.64
C PRO A 382 -36.34 42.14 -3.08
N TYR A 383 -37.26 42.09 -2.14
CA TYR A 383 -38.05 40.90 -1.80
C TYR A 383 -39.21 40.76 -2.80
N PRO A 384 -39.49 39.57 -3.34
CA PRO A 384 -40.81 39.27 -3.88
C PRO A 384 -41.76 38.78 -2.77
N ALA A 385 -42.77 39.60 -2.46
CA ALA A 385 -44.11 39.16 -2.04
C ALA A 385 -44.86 38.67 -3.30
N ASP A 386 -45.85 37.79 -3.35
CA ASP A 386 -46.85 37.24 -2.43
C ASP A 386 -47.36 35.96 -3.11
N VAL A 387 -47.72 34.90 -2.37
CA VAL A 387 -49.02 34.21 -2.58
C VAL A 387 -49.51 33.62 -1.26
N SER A 388 -50.66 34.12 -0.84
CA SER A 388 -51.49 33.75 0.30
C SER A 388 -52.22 32.41 0.09
N SER A 389 -52.34 31.58 1.13
CA SER A 389 -53.62 31.03 1.68
C SER A 389 -53.42 29.80 2.59
N ALA A 390 -54.16 29.81 3.70
CA ALA A 390 -54.24 28.91 4.88
C ALA A 390 -54.73 27.45 4.57
N PRO A 391 -54.96 26.51 5.53
CA PRO A 391 -55.03 26.67 7.00
C PRO A 391 -54.38 25.59 7.89
N SER A 392 -54.33 25.96 9.17
CA SER A 392 -53.91 25.23 10.37
C SER A 392 -54.46 23.81 10.52
N ALA A 393 -53.57 22.88 10.87
CA ALA A 393 -53.91 21.65 11.57
C ALA A 393 -52.90 21.46 12.72
N GLN A 394 -53.43 21.31 13.93
CA GLN A 394 -52.67 20.98 15.15
C GLN A 394 -52.00 19.61 15.04
N PRO A 395 -50.91 19.38 15.77
CA PRO A 395 -50.60 18.03 16.27
C PRO A 395 -50.80 17.93 17.78
N ALA A 396 -51.27 16.75 18.14
CA ALA A 396 -51.67 16.26 19.44
C ALA A 396 -50.57 16.27 20.52
N ASP A 397 -51.09 16.33 21.75
CA ASP A 397 -50.46 15.99 23.02
C ASP A 397 -49.62 14.71 22.99
N TYR A 398 -48.41 14.79 23.55
CA TYR A 398 -47.73 13.63 24.15
C TYR A 398 -47.33 13.97 25.59
N PRO A 399 -47.65 13.10 26.56
CA PRO A 399 -47.41 13.37 27.98
C PRO A 399 -45.94 13.13 28.38
N ALA A 400 -45.48 13.98 29.30
CA ALA A 400 -44.19 13.90 29.96
C ALA A 400 -44.09 12.67 30.91
N PRO A 401 -42.95 11.97 30.97
CA PRO A 401 -42.68 11.05 32.05
C PRO A 401 -42.13 11.79 33.29
N SER A 402 -42.89 11.66 34.37
CA SER A 402 -42.58 12.03 35.74
C SER A 402 -41.43 11.19 36.32
N GLY A 403 -40.62 11.79 37.20
CA GLY A 403 -39.94 11.06 38.28
C GLY A 403 -38.43 11.25 38.39
N ILE A 404 -38.00 12.33 39.04
CA ILE A 404 -36.68 12.43 39.67
C ILE A 404 -36.86 12.20 41.18
N PRO A 405 -36.31 11.14 41.79
CA PRO A 405 -36.18 11.06 43.24
C PRO A 405 -34.94 11.83 43.72
N PRO A 406 -34.96 12.44 44.92
CA PRO A 406 -33.84 13.22 45.44
C PRO A 406 -32.74 12.31 45.99
N SER A 407 -31.52 12.46 45.47
CA SER A 407 -30.33 11.83 46.05
C SER A 407 -29.79 12.68 47.19
N GLY A 408 -29.75 12.06 48.37
CA GLY A 408 -29.12 12.55 49.57
C GLY A 408 -27.59 12.57 49.48
N VAL A 409 -27.04 13.34 50.40
CA VAL A 409 -25.62 13.58 50.65
C VAL A 409 -24.95 12.27 51.11
N GLY A 410 -23.88 11.88 50.41
CA GLY A 410 -23.05 10.73 50.76
C GLY A 410 -21.67 10.86 50.15
N SER A 411 -20.72 11.34 50.94
CA SER A 411 -19.29 11.40 50.62
C SER A 411 -18.69 9.99 50.55
N ALA A 412 -18.23 9.57 49.37
CA ALA A 412 -17.24 8.49 49.20
C ALA A 412 -16.50 8.69 47.87
N GLY A 413 -15.17 8.61 47.91
CA GLY A 413 -14.23 9.09 46.90
C GLY A 413 -14.46 8.60 45.47
N ALA A 414 -14.53 9.54 44.53
CA ALA A 414 -14.38 9.29 43.11
C ALA A 414 -12.88 9.16 42.78
N GLY A 415 -12.44 7.93 42.49
CA GLY A 415 -11.11 7.68 41.97
C GLY A 415 -10.92 8.35 40.61
N GLN A 416 -9.81 9.08 40.48
CA GLN A 416 -9.34 9.63 39.21
C GLN A 416 -9.29 8.52 38.15
N PRO A 417 -9.89 8.69 36.96
CA PRO A 417 -9.75 7.71 35.90
C PRO A 417 -8.26 7.55 35.58
N ALA A 418 -7.77 6.31 35.65
CA ALA A 418 -6.37 6.00 35.41
C ALA A 418 -5.98 6.51 34.00
N ALA A 419 -4.92 7.30 33.94
CA ALA A 419 -4.37 7.76 32.65
C ALA A 419 -4.14 6.55 31.72
N PRO A 420 -4.42 6.68 30.41
CA PRO A 420 -4.23 5.59 29.47
C PRO A 420 -2.79 5.09 29.56
N ARG A 421 -2.62 3.79 29.84
CA ARG A 421 -1.30 3.17 29.92
C ARG A 421 -0.74 3.04 28.50
N CYS A 422 0.15 3.97 28.14
CA CYS A 422 0.89 3.91 26.88
C CYS A 422 1.82 2.68 26.87
N HIS A 423 1.83 1.95 25.76
CA HIS A 423 2.68 0.79 25.56
C HIS A 423 4.15 1.22 25.40
N PRO A 424 5.11 0.66 26.17
CA PRO A 424 6.49 1.16 26.25
C PRO A 424 7.31 0.96 24.96
N LEU A 425 6.86 0.09 24.07
CA LEU A 425 7.57 -0.27 22.84
C LEU A 425 7.00 0.36 21.57
N ILE A 426 5.86 1.05 21.65
CA ILE A 426 5.21 1.68 20.50
C ILE A 426 5.48 3.19 20.58
N PRO A 427 5.87 3.87 19.48
CA PRO A 427 6.09 5.30 19.49
C PRO A 427 4.87 6.07 20.03
N LYS A 428 5.10 7.06 20.91
CA LYS A 428 4.00 7.80 21.57
C LYS A 428 3.06 8.48 20.58
N TYR A 429 3.59 8.99 19.46
CA TYR A 429 2.81 9.67 18.42
C TYR A 429 1.84 8.76 17.65
N SER A 430 2.00 7.43 17.75
CA SER A 430 1.10 6.46 17.12
C SER A 430 0.08 5.86 18.09
N GLN A 431 0.03 6.32 19.34
CA GLN A 431 -0.90 5.84 20.36
C GLN A 431 -1.93 6.95 20.71
N PRO A 432 -3.23 6.74 20.42
CA PRO A 432 -4.28 7.70 20.78
C PRO A 432 -4.30 7.94 22.31
N GLY A 433 -4.26 9.20 22.73
CA GLY A 433 -4.22 9.58 24.16
C GLY A 433 -2.84 9.54 24.82
N CYS A 434 -1.77 9.32 24.05
CA CYS A 434 -0.37 9.29 24.52
C CYS A 434 0.50 10.41 23.94
N VAL A 435 -0.12 11.36 23.24
CA VAL A 435 0.53 12.56 22.70
C VAL A 435 0.30 13.69 23.70
N GLU A 436 1.39 14.33 24.16
CA GLU A 436 1.33 15.51 25.03
C GLU A 436 0.76 16.73 24.30
#